data_AF-A0A9Q1H6C7-F1
#
_entry.id   AF-A0A9Q1H6C7-F1
#
_cell.length_a   1.000
_cell.length_b   1.000
_cell.length_c   1.000
_cell.angle_alpha   90.00
_cell.angle_beta   90.00
_cell.angle_gamma   90.00
#
_symmetry.space_group_name_H-M   'P 1'
#
loop_
_entity.id
_entity.type
_entity.pdbx_description
1 polymer ?
#
loop_
_entity_poly.entity_id
_entity_poly.type
_entity_poly.pdbx_seq_one_letter_code
_entity_poly.pdbx_strand_id
1 'polypeptide(L)'
;MFPNNALRVVLWVVCLSSVVANFVVFISRLKNEIPVMRKLFTSTVSTNQNTFLLNLAVTDFAMGLYLLAIGLADVIFGNEYFLFALGWKKGILCKIFGFIVFLSNVVSLLILTLVSIERFFAIVFPFGNIRFGPNLTVKICLMIWVVGGIMALTPIILSEYVQQALVFLIFVWVCHLFLFLKYWVMKF
;
A
#
# COMPACT_ATOMS: atom_id res chain seq x y z
N MET A 1 -0.69 -18.92 18.00
CA MET A 1 -0.83 -18.80 16.53
C MET A 1 0.46 -19.19 15.81
N PHE A 2 1.63 -18.74 16.25
CA PHE A 2 2.92 -19.11 15.63
C PHE A 2 3.69 -20.13 16.48
N PRO A 3 3.98 -21.34 15.96
CA PRO A 3 4.71 -22.36 16.72
C PRO A 3 6.21 -22.05 16.83
N ASN A 4 6.76 -21.24 15.92
CA ASN A 4 8.17 -20.87 15.89
C ASN A 4 8.39 -19.47 16.47
N ASN A 5 9.25 -19.39 17.49
CA ASN A 5 9.64 -18.13 18.13
C ASN A 5 10.29 -17.13 17.18
N ALA A 6 11.00 -17.61 16.14
CA ALA A 6 11.61 -16.73 15.14
C ALA A 6 10.54 -15.91 14.40
N LEU A 7 9.40 -16.53 14.05
CA LEU A 7 8.32 -15.82 13.34
C LEU A 7 7.67 -14.75 14.22
N ARG A 8 7.57 -15.00 15.54
CA ARG A 8 7.06 -14.03 16.51
C ARG A 8 7.98 -12.81 16.60
N VAL A 9 9.29 -13.04 16.71
CA VAL A 9 10.28 -11.95 16.75
C VAL A 9 10.23 -11.12 15.48
N VAL A 10 10.21 -11.77 14.31
CA VAL A 10 10.11 -11.08 13.02
C VAL A 10 8.82 -10.27 12.94
N LEU A 11 7.68 -10.83 13.35
CA LEU A 11 6.40 -10.13 13.34
C LEU A 11 6.44 -8.85 14.19
N TRP A 12 6.95 -8.92 15.41
CA TRP A 12 7.05 -7.76 16.30
C TRP A 12 8.01 -6.69 15.76
N VAL A 13 9.15 -7.11 15.20
CA VAL A 13 10.11 -6.18 14.59
C VAL A 13 9.47 -5.48 13.38
N VAL A 14 8.83 -6.23 12.48
CA VAL A 14 8.21 -5.67 11.27
C VAL A 14 7.02 -4.76 11.62
N CYS A 15 6.18 -5.15 12.58
CA CYS A 15 5.00 -4.34 12.91
C CYS A 15 5.39 -3.02 13.59
N LEU A 16 6.31 -3.04 14.56
CA LEU A 16 6.75 -1.83 15.26
C LEU A 16 7.52 -0.91 14.32
N SER A 17 8.43 -1.46 13.51
CA SER A 17 9.18 -0.65 12.54
C SER A 17 8.25 -0.01 11.51
N SER A 18 7.29 -0.75 10.97
CA SER A 18 6.32 -0.20 10.01
C SER A 18 5.46 0.90 10.64
N VAL A 19 4.90 0.68 11.84
CA VAL A 19 4.06 1.67 12.52
C VAL A 19 4.86 2.95 12.80
N VAL A 20 6.05 2.84 13.39
CA VAL A 20 6.86 4.00 13.76
C VAL A 20 7.36 4.74 12.53
N ALA A 21 7.95 4.04 11.55
CA ALA A 21 8.51 4.68 10.37
C ALA A 21 7.43 5.41 9.56
N ASN A 22 6.30 4.75 9.30
CA ASN A 22 5.23 5.35 8.51
C ASN A 22 4.50 6.48 9.26
N PHE A 23 4.37 6.37 10.58
CA PHE A 23 3.82 7.46 11.39
C PHE A 23 4.73 8.70 11.37
N VAL A 24 6.05 8.52 11.51
CA VAL A 24 7.02 9.62 11.41
C VAL A 24 6.96 10.27 10.03
N VAL A 25 6.89 9.49 8.95
CA VAL A 25 6.73 10.02 7.58
C VAL A 25 5.44 10.80 7.45
N PHE A 26 4.31 10.25 7.91
CA PHE A 26 3.00 10.90 7.87
C PHE A 26 3.01 12.24 8.60
N ILE A 27 3.49 12.28 9.85
CA ILE A 27 3.56 13.52 10.65
C ILE A 27 4.54 14.53 10.04
N SER A 28 5.71 14.08 9.60
CA SER A 28 6.72 14.96 8.99
C SER A 28 6.18 15.59 7.71
N ARG A 29 5.44 14.83 6.91
CA ARG A 29 4.83 15.34 5.68
C ARG A 29 3.63 16.23 5.96
N LEU A 30 2.75 15.89 6.91
CA LEU A 30 1.67 16.79 7.32
C LEU A 30 2.21 18.15 7.80
N LYS A 31 3.24 18.15 8.64
CA LYS A 31 3.86 19.40 9.13
C LYS A 31 4.49 20.24 8.04
N ASN A 32 5.01 19.62 6.97
CA ASN A 32 5.59 20.31 5.83
C ASN A 32 4.52 20.75 4.80
N GLU A 33 3.48 19.95 4.60
CA GLU A 33 2.38 20.21 3.68
C GLU A 33 1.41 21.28 4.20
N ILE A 34 1.16 21.41 5.51
CA ILE A 34 0.28 22.46 6.06
C ILE A 34 0.77 23.90 5.69
N PRO A 35 2.06 24.26 5.85
CA PRO A 35 2.58 25.56 5.40
C PRO A 35 2.83 25.62 3.89
N VAL A 36 3.13 24.50 3.22
CA VAL A 36 3.38 24.46 1.77
C VAL A 36 2.07 24.50 0.97
N MET A 37 0.98 23.87 1.40
CA MET A 37 -0.39 24.02 0.84
C MET A 37 -0.86 25.47 0.89
N ARG A 38 -0.51 26.22 1.95
CA ARG A 38 -0.73 27.67 2.05
C ARG A 38 0.08 28.47 1.01
N LYS A 39 1.24 27.97 0.60
CA LYS A 39 2.14 28.57 -0.41
C LYS A 39 1.90 28.02 -1.84
N LEU A 40 1.25 26.87 -1.97
CA LEU A 40 1.00 26.12 -3.22
C LEU A 40 -0.13 26.68 -4.07
N PHE A 41 -0.91 27.65 -3.57
CA PHE A 41 -1.69 28.51 -4.46
C PHE A 41 -0.79 29.25 -5.47
N THR A 42 0.54 29.30 -5.27
CA THR A 42 1.46 30.10 -6.10
C THR A 42 2.62 29.35 -6.80
N SER A 43 2.86 28.03 -6.66
CA SER A 43 3.97 27.35 -7.39
C SER A 43 3.93 25.80 -7.39
N THR A 44 3.87 25.20 -8.58
CA THR A 44 3.36 23.85 -8.89
C THR A 44 4.42 22.82 -9.34
N VAL A 45 5.48 22.56 -8.56
CA VAL A 45 6.57 21.64 -9.03
C VAL A 45 6.94 20.49 -8.07
N SER A 46 6.62 20.54 -6.77
CA SER A 46 7.04 19.51 -5.78
C SER A 46 5.91 18.67 -5.16
N THR A 47 4.67 18.80 -5.65
CA THR A 47 3.45 18.34 -4.93
C THR A 47 3.09 16.87 -5.18
N ASN A 48 3.54 16.29 -6.30
CA ASN A 48 3.07 14.97 -6.74
C ASN A 48 3.71 13.82 -5.95
N GLN A 49 5.04 13.86 -5.80
CA GLN A 49 5.79 12.86 -5.04
C GLN A 49 5.38 12.85 -3.57
N ASN A 50 5.06 14.00 -3.00
CA ASN A 50 4.57 14.08 -1.63
C ASN A 50 3.19 13.43 -1.48
N THR A 51 2.31 13.56 -2.48
CA THR A 51 1.00 12.91 -2.50
C THR A 51 1.14 11.38 -2.55
N PHE A 52 2.02 10.84 -3.40
CA PHE A 52 2.28 9.39 -3.46
C PHE A 52 2.88 8.86 -2.15
N LEU A 53 3.86 9.56 -1.59
CA LEU A 53 4.50 9.19 -0.32
C LEU A 53 3.52 9.22 0.86
N LEU A 54 2.61 10.19 0.89
CA LEU A 54 1.56 10.25 1.91
C LEU A 54 0.59 9.07 1.81
N ASN A 55 0.11 8.77 0.60
CA ASN A 55 -0.78 7.63 0.40
C ASN A 55 -0.09 6.30 0.77
N LEU A 56 1.19 6.14 0.39
CA LEU A 56 2.00 4.97 0.74
C LEU A 56 2.19 4.84 2.26
N ALA A 57 2.51 5.93 2.95
CA ALA A 57 2.66 5.93 4.41
C ALA A 57 1.34 5.55 5.11
N VAL A 58 0.19 5.99 4.59
CA VAL A 58 -1.13 5.64 5.15
C VAL A 58 -1.41 4.15 5.00
N THR A 59 -1.16 3.57 3.81
CA THR A 59 -1.43 2.16 3.56
C THR A 59 -0.47 1.24 4.31
N ASP A 60 0.82 1.58 4.37
CA ASP A 60 1.81 0.80 5.12
C ASP A 60 1.60 0.89 6.64
N PHE A 61 1.15 2.05 7.15
CA PHE A 61 0.75 2.22 8.54
C PHE A 61 -0.46 1.34 8.90
N ALA A 62 -1.48 1.30 8.03
CA ALA A 62 -2.65 0.44 8.22
C ALA A 62 -2.27 -1.06 8.25
N MET A 63 -1.35 -1.49 7.38
CA MET A 63 -0.78 -2.83 7.42
C MET A 63 0.00 -3.10 8.72
N GLY A 64 0.77 -2.12 9.21
CA GLY A 64 1.46 -2.20 10.50
C GLY A 64 0.50 -2.41 11.68
N LEU A 65 -0.61 -1.68 11.72
CA LEU A 65 -1.65 -1.84 12.75
C LEU A 65 -2.32 -3.23 12.71
N TYR A 66 -2.51 -3.79 11.52
CA TYR A 66 -3.02 -5.15 11.40
C TYR A 66 -2.03 -6.18 11.94
N LEU A 67 -0.75 -6.08 11.58
CA LEU A 67 0.28 -6.96 12.12
C LEU A 67 0.37 -6.84 13.64
N LEU A 68 0.19 -5.64 14.18
CA LEU A 68 0.09 -5.40 15.61
C LEU A 68 -1.13 -6.12 16.21
N ALA A 69 -2.31 -6.05 15.57
CA ALA A 69 -3.50 -6.77 16.02
C ALA A 69 -3.30 -8.29 16.03
N ILE A 70 -2.63 -8.85 15.01
CA ILE A 70 -2.26 -10.28 14.99
C ILE A 70 -1.26 -10.62 16.09
N GLY A 71 -0.23 -9.79 16.30
CA GLY A 71 0.76 -9.99 17.35
C GLY A 71 0.13 -10.00 18.75
N LEU A 72 -0.80 -9.06 19.00
CA LEU A 72 -1.58 -9.01 20.23
C LEU A 72 -2.47 -10.24 20.39
N ALA A 73 -3.14 -10.68 19.32
CA ALA A 73 -3.93 -11.90 19.34
C ALA A 73 -3.07 -13.15 19.64
N ASP A 74 -1.86 -13.24 19.11
CA ASP A 74 -0.94 -14.35 19.42
C ASP A 74 -0.53 -14.38 20.90
N VAL A 75 -0.36 -13.21 21.53
CA VAL A 75 -0.06 -13.11 22.97
C VAL A 75 -1.28 -13.43 23.84
N ILE A 76 -2.46 -12.88 23.49
CA ILE A 76 -3.68 -13.04 24.29
C ILE A 76 -4.18 -14.49 24.25
N PHE A 77 -4.24 -15.09 23.07
CA PHE A 77 -4.81 -16.43 22.92
C PHE A 77 -3.78 -17.55 23.13
N GLY A 78 -2.48 -17.25 23.05
CA GLY A 78 -1.40 -18.19 23.38
C GLY A 78 -1.56 -19.58 22.74
N ASN A 79 -1.53 -20.63 23.57
CA ASN A 79 -1.75 -22.03 23.17
C ASN A 79 -3.23 -22.37 22.95
N GLU A 80 -4.17 -21.60 23.50
CA GLU A 80 -5.62 -21.82 23.38
C GLU A 80 -6.22 -21.19 22.11
N TYR A 81 -5.37 -20.70 21.20
CA TYR A 81 -5.78 -20.07 19.94
C TYR A 81 -6.78 -20.91 19.14
N PHE A 82 -6.66 -22.23 19.15
CA PHE A 82 -7.56 -23.12 18.41
C PHE A 82 -9.02 -22.98 18.83
N LEU A 83 -9.30 -22.75 20.11
CA LEU A 83 -10.67 -22.63 20.64
C LEU A 83 -11.34 -21.31 20.21
N PHE A 84 -10.56 -20.23 20.12
CA PHE A 84 -11.07 -18.89 19.80
C PHE A 84 -10.93 -18.51 18.32
N ALA A 85 -10.10 -19.21 17.55
CA ALA A 85 -9.79 -18.91 16.15
C ALA A 85 -11.04 -18.91 15.26
N LEU A 86 -11.97 -19.85 15.47
CA LEU A 86 -13.20 -19.93 14.69
C LEU A 86 -14.12 -18.72 14.95
N GLY A 87 -14.22 -18.29 16.21
CA GLY A 87 -14.97 -17.08 16.58
C GLY A 87 -14.35 -15.81 16.01
N TRP A 88 -13.03 -15.69 16.11
CA TRP A 88 -12.28 -14.55 15.54
C TRP A 88 -12.46 -14.47 14.01
N LYS A 89 -12.23 -15.56 13.28
CA LYS A 89 -12.34 -15.60 11.81
C LYS A 89 -13.75 -15.30 11.31
N LYS A 90 -14.78 -15.73 12.03
CA LYS A 90 -16.19 -15.43 11.68
C LYS A 90 -16.62 -14.02 12.10
N GLY A 91 -15.91 -13.40 13.03
CA GLY A 91 -16.22 -12.07 13.55
C GLY A 91 -16.12 -10.97 12.50
N ILE A 92 -16.95 -9.93 12.67
CA ILE A 92 -16.96 -8.76 11.79
C ILE A 92 -15.60 -8.05 11.77
N LEU A 93 -14.89 -8.04 12.90
CA LEU A 93 -13.57 -7.42 13.04
C LEU A 93 -12.55 -8.08 12.12
N CYS A 94 -12.52 -9.41 12.05
CA CYS A 94 -11.59 -10.12 11.15
C CYS A 94 -11.89 -9.80 9.68
N LYS A 95 -13.17 -9.66 9.31
CA LYS A 95 -13.55 -9.26 7.94
C LYS A 95 -13.13 -7.83 7.62
N ILE A 96 -13.33 -6.90 8.55
CA ILE A 96 -12.90 -5.49 8.39
C ILE A 96 -11.37 -5.40 8.30
N PHE A 97 -10.64 -6.08 9.19
CA PHE A 97 -9.18 -6.13 9.13
C PHE A 97 -8.68 -6.76 7.83
N GLY A 98 -9.29 -7.88 7.39
CA GLY A 98 -8.96 -8.50 6.11
C GLY A 98 -9.17 -7.57 4.92
N PHE A 99 -10.29 -6.83 4.91
CA PHE A 99 -10.57 -5.81 3.88
C PHE A 99 -9.51 -4.70 3.89
N ILE A 100 -9.23 -4.09 5.05
CA ILE A 100 -8.27 -2.98 5.19
C ILE A 100 -6.88 -3.41 4.75
N VAL A 101 -6.44 -4.60 5.14
CA VAL A 101 -5.13 -5.13 4.81
C VAL A 101 -5.00 -5.37 3.33
N PHE A 102 -5.99 -6.03 2.73
CA PHE A 102 -5.93 -6.32 1.31
C PHE A 102 -5.96 -5.04 0.48
N LEU A 103 -6.85 -4.10 0.83
CA LEU A 103 -6.90 -2.77 0.22
C LEU A 103 -5.54 -2.07 0.32
N SER A 104 -4.94 -2.04 1.51
CA SER A 104 -3.66 -1.39 1.75
C SER A 104 -2.53 -2.00 0.92
N ASN A 105 -2.47 -3.33 0.80
CA ASN A 105 -1.45 -4.00 -0.01
C ASN A 105 -1.61 -3.68 -1.50
N VAL A 106 -2.83 -3.76 -2.05
CA VAL A 106 -3.09 -3.46 -3.47
C VAL A 106 -2.76 -2.01 -3.79
N VAL A 107 -3.22 -1.06 -2.95
CA VAL A 107 -2.96 0.37 -3.15
C VAL A 107 -1.46 0.67 -3.06
N SER A 108 -0.74 0.11 -2.08
CA SER A 108 0.72 0.29 -1.95
C SER A 108 1.48 -0.20 -3.16
N LEU A 109 1.16 -1.40 -3.67
CA LEU A 109 1.78 -1.98 -4.85
C LEU A 109 1.59 -1.10 -6.10
N LEU A 110 0.38 -0.60 -6.31
CA LEU A 110 0.06 0.26 -7.45
C LEU A 110 0.77 1.63 -7.33
N ILE A 111 0.82 2.22 -6.14
CA ILE A 111 1.55 3.47 -5.90
C ILE A 111 3.06 3.29 -6.12
N LEU A 112 3.66 2.24 -5.55
CA LEU A 112 5.08 1.94 -5.75
C LEU A 112 5.43 1.74 -7.22
N THR A 113 4.53 1.08 -7.97
CA THR A 113 4.69 0.90 -9.41
C THR A 113 4.69 2.24 -10.13
N LEU A 114 3.74 3.13 -9.82
CA LEU A 114 3.70 4.47 -10.42
C LEU A 114 4.91 5.33 -10.08
N VAL A 115 5.35 5.33 -8.83
CA VAL A 115 6.57 6.06 -8.41
C VAL A 115 7.79 5.52 -9.17
N SER A 116 7.87 4.21 -9.36
CA SER A 116 8.95 3.57 -10.13
C SER A 116 8.91 3.96 -11.60
N ILE A 117 7.72 4.02 -12.21
CA ILE A 117 7.53 4.48 -13.60
C ILE A 117 7.94 5.95 -13.75
N GLU A 118 7.48 6.82 -12.84
CA GLU A 118 7.84 8.25 -12.85
C GLU A 118 9.36 8.43 -12.80
N ARG A 119 10.04 7.68 -11.89
CA ARG A 119 11.50 7.71 -11.77
C ARG A 119 12.20 7.16 -13.02
N PHE A 120 11.69 6.08 -13.59
CA PHE A 120 12.25 5.49 -14.81
C PHE A 120 12.23 6.49 -15.97
N PHE A 121 11.09 7.14 -16.23
CA PHE A 121 10.98 8.15 -17.29
C PHE A 121 11.84 9.38 -17.02
N ALA A 122 11.93 9.85 -15.77
CA ALA A 122 12.78 10.98 -15.41
C ALA A 122 14.28 10.71 -15.64
N ILE A 123 14.72 9.46 -15.48
CA ILE A 123 16.12 9.06 -15.71
C ILE A 123 16.39 8.88 -17.22
N VAL A 124 15.49 8.21 -17.94
CA VAL A 124 15.69 7.91 -19.37
C VAL A 124 15.54 9.15 -20.26
N PHE A 125 14.59 10.04 -19.93
CA PHE A 125 14.29 11.23 -20.72
C PHE A 125 14.57 12.51 -19.91
N PRO A 126 15.85 12.90 -19.73
CA PRO A 126 16.23 14.03 -18.87
C PRO A 126 15.68 15.38 -19.36
N PHE A 127 15.39 15.52 -20.66
CA PHE A 127 14.78 16.72 -21.26
C PHE A 127 13.27 16.57 -21.51
N GLY A 128 12.70 15.40 -21.21
CA GLY A 128 11.27 15.15 -21.34
C GLY A 128 10.52 15.79 -20.17
N ASN A 129 9.54 16.64 -20.45
CA ASN A 129 8.66 17.23 -19.42
C ASN A 129 7.56 16.25 -18.96
N ILE A 130 7.85 14.95 -18.92
CA ILE A 130 6.88 13.90 -18.56
C ILE A 130 6.81 13.83 -17.03
N ARG A 131 6.03 14.73 -16.42
CA ARG A 131 5.69 14.70 -15.01
C ARG A 131 4.18 14.68 -14.86
N PHE A 132 3.66 13.83 -13.98
CA PHE A 132 2.24 13.86 -13.65
C PHE A 132 1.91 15.23 -13.03
N GLY A 133 0.85 15.91 -13.49
CA GLY A 133 0.39 17.13 -12.81
C GLY A 133 -0.25 16.81 -11.44
N PRO A 134 -0.38 17.78 -10.52
CA PRO A 134 -0.99 17.56 -9.20
C PRO A 134 -2.43 17.07 -9.29
N ASN A 135 -3.23 17.66 -10.18
CA ASN A 135 -4.61 17.25 -10.41
C ASN A 135 -4.70 15.82 -10.98
N LEU A 136 -3.76 15.44 -11.84
CA LEU A 136 -3.71 14.09 -12.41
C LEU A 136 -3.27 13.07 -11.36
N THR A 137 -2.29 13.41 -10.53
CA THR A 137 -1.79 12.57 -9.43
C THR A 137 -2.91 12.25 -8.44
N VAL A 138 -3.66 13.26 -7.99
CA VAL A 138 -4.81 13.05 -7.09
C VAL A 138 -5.88 12.17 -7.74
N LYS A 139 -6.23 12.42 -9.02
CA LYS A 139 -7.19 11.58 -9.75
C LYS A 139 -6.72 10.13 -9.85
N ILE A 140 -5.44 9.89 -10.16
CA ILE A 140 -4.86 8.55 -10.24
C ILE A 140 -4.91 7.86 -8.87
N CYS A 141 -4.53 8.55 -7.79
CA CYS A 141 -4.62 8.00 -6.44
C CYS A 141 -6.07 7.61 -6.10
N LEU A 142 -7.05 8.47 -6.37
CA LEU A 142 -8.46 8.16 -6.15
C LEU A 142 -8.91 6.93 -6.95
N MET A 143 -8.51 6.82 -8.21
CA MET A 143 -8.81 5.64 -9.03
C MET A 143 -8.19 4.36 -8.44
N ILE A 144 -6.96 4.42 -7.94
CA ILE A 144 -6.29 3.30 -7.27
C ILE A 144 -7.07 2.86 -6.03
N TRP A 145 -7.51 3.81 -5.21
CA TRP A 145 -8.33 3.51 -4.02
C TRP A 145 -9.65 2.84 -4.38
N VAL A 146 -10.33 3.31 -5.43
CA VAL A 146 -11.58 2.71 -5.90
C VAL A 146 -11.36 1.29 -6.43
N VAL A 147 -10.36 1.10 -7.30
CA VAL A 147 -10.04 -0.23 -7.85
C VAL A 147 -9.64 -1.20 -6.74
N GLY A 148 -8.76 -0.77 -5.83
CA GLY A 148 -8.38 -1.58 -4.66
C GLY A 148 -9.58 -1.93 -3.77
N GLY A 149 -10.51 -0.99 -3.58
CA GLY A 149 -11.74 -1.20 -2.82
C GLY A 149 -12.64 -2.26 -3.44
N ILE A 150 -12.85 -2.20 -4.75
CA ILE A 150 -13.63 -3.20 -5.49
C ILE A 150 -12.99 -4.59 -5.37
N MET A 151 -11.66 -4.67 -5.51
CA MET A 151 -10.93 -5.93 -5.37
C MET A 151 -11.01 -6.47 -3.93
N ALA A 152 -10.93 -5.60 -2.93
CA ALA A 152 -11.03 -5.98 -1.52
C ALA A 152 -12.43 -6.50 -1.13
N LEU A 153 -13.47 -6.15 -1.89
CA LEU A 153 -14.84 -6.68 -1.71
C LEU A 153 -15.07 -8.02 -2.42
N THR A 154 -14.18 -8.42 -3.33
CA THR A 154 -14.28 -9.69 -4.07
C THR A 154 -14.50 -10.93 -3.20
N PRO A 155 -13.80 -11.15 -2.06
CA PRO A 155 -14.03 -12.34 -1.23
C PRO A 155 -15.42 -12.37 -0.59
N ILE A 156 -16.08 -11.22 -0.45
CA ILE A 156 -17.41 -11.12 0.16
C ILE A 156 -18.49 -11.44 -0.87
N ILE A 157 -18.29 -11.03 -2.13
CA ILE A 157 -19.31 -11.11 -3.19
C ILE A 157 -19.15 -12.37 -4.05
N LEU A 158 -17.91 -12.78 -4.32
CA LEU A 158 -17.57 -13.83 -5.27
C LEU A 158 -16.86 -14.99 -4.56
N SER A 159 -15.52 -15.00 -4.59
CA SER A 159 -14.71 -16.01 -3.94
C SER A 159 -13.27 -15.53 -3.75
N GLU A 160 -12.56 -16.16 -2.80
CA GLU A 160 -11.13 -15.91 -2.55
C GLU A 160 -10.25 -16.26 -3.77
N TYR A 161 -10.67 -17.23 -4.59
CA TYR A 161 -9.96 -17.61 -5.82
C TYR A 161 -9.93 -16.49 -6.85
N VAL A 162 -11.07 -15.79 -7.02
CA VAL A 162 -11.15 -14.65 -7.95
C VAL A 162 -10.24 -13.53 -7.47
N GLN A 163 -10.24 -13.25 -6.16
CA GLN A 163 -9.35 -12.24 -5.58
C GLN A 163 -7.87 -12.57 -5.81
N GLN A 164 -7.45 -13.82 -5.61
CA GLN A 164 -6.08 -14.27 -5.88
C GLN A 164 -5.71 -14.15 -7.36
N ALA A 165 -6.62 -14.55 -8.26
CA ALA A 165 -6.41 -14.42 -9.70
C ALA A 165 -6.22 -12.95 -10.12
N LEU A 166 -7.04 -12.03 -9.59
CA LEU A 166 -6.91 -10.60 -9.86
C LEU A 166 -5.56 -10.05 -9.40
N VAL A 167 -5.09 -10.43 -8.21
CA VAL A 167 -3.76 -10.03 -7.72
C VAL A 167 -2.65 -10.58 -8.62
N PHE A 168 -2.72 -11.85 -8.99
CA PHE A 168 -1.74 -12.46 -9.90
C PHE A 168 -1.69 -11.73 -11.25
N LEU A 169 -2.85 -11.41 -11.82
CA LEU A 169 -2.94 -10.65 -13.06
C LEU A 169 -2.32 -9.26 -12.94
N ILE A 170 -2.51 -8.57 -11.81
CA ILE A 170 -1.83 -7.28 -11.55
C ILE A 170 -0.31 -7.47 -11.55
N PHE A 171 0.22 -8.46 -10.83
CA PHE A 171 1.66 -8.71 -10.80
C PHE A 171 2.22 -9.01 -12.20
N VAL A 172 1.54 -9.86 -12.98
CA VAL A 172 1.92 -10.17 -14.36
C VAL A 172 1.88 -8.91 -15.23
N TRP A 173 0.83 -8.11 -15.12
CA TRP A 173 0.67 -6.87 -15.89
C TRP A 173 1.76 -5.85 -15.54
N VAL A 174 2.05 -5.66 -14.26
CA VAL A 174 3.14 -4.79 -13.79
C VAL A 174 4.48 -5.26 -14.34
N CYS A 175 4.76 -6.58 -14.28
CA CYS A 175 5.99 -7.15 -14.80
C CYS A 175 6.11 -6.95 -16.32
N HIS A 176 5.04 -7.21 -17.07
CA HIS A 176 5.01 -7.01 -18.51
C HIS A 176 5.13 -5.53 -18.91
N LEU A 177 4.56 -4.62 -18.12
CA LEU A 177 4.72 -3.19 -18.28
C LEU A 177 6.19 -2.77 -18.12
N PHE A 178 6.89 -3.25 -17.08
CA PHE A 178 8.32 -2.98 -16.90
C PHE A 178 9.18 -3.56 -18.03
N LEU A 179 8.89 -4.78 -18.49
CA LEU A 179 9.56 -5.38 -19.63
C LEU A 179 9.33 -4.55 -20.90
N PHE A 180 8.08 -4.20 -21.20
CA PHE A 180 7.72 -3.38 -22.36
C PHE A 180 8.41 -2.01 -22.31
N LEU A 181 8.42 -1.34 -21.15
CA LEU A 181 9.13 -0.07 -20.96
C LEU A 181 10.63 -0.22 -21.24
N LYS A 182 11.26 -1.30 -20.75
CA LYS A 182 12.67 -1.59 -21.03
C LYS A 182 12.91 -1.80 -22.53
N TYR A 183 12.08 -2.60 -23.20
CA TYR A 183 12.20 -2.88 -24.63
C TYR A 183 11.97 -1.65 -25.51
N TRP A 184 10.98 -0.84 -25.17
CA TRP A 184 10.66 0.39 -25.89
C TRP A 184 11.78 1.43 -25.76
N VAL A 185 12.32 1.61 -24.55
CA VAL A 185 13.44 2.53 -24.31
C VAL A 185 14.71 2.07 -25.03
N MET A 186 15.04 0.77 -25.06
CA MET A 186 16.22 0.29 -25.78
C MET A 186 16.11 0.42 -27.32
N LYS A 187 14.94 0.77 -27.85
CA LYS A 187 14.69 0.90 -29.30
C LYS A 187 14.75 2.35 -29.80
N PHE A 188 14.86 3.33 -28.90
CA PHE A 188 15.08 4.75 -29.18
C PHE A 188 16.46 5.18 -28.69
#